data_AF-A0A919HQ30-F1
#
_entry.id   AF-A0A919HQ30-F1
#
_cell.length_a   1.000
_cell.length_b   1.000
_cell.length_c   1.000
_cell.angle_alpha   90.00
_cell.angle_beta   90.00
_cell.angle_gamma   90.00
#
_symmetry.space_group_name_H-M   'P 1'
#
loop_
_entity.id
_entity.type
_entity.pdbx_description
1 polymer ?
#
loop_
_entity_poly.entity_id
_entity_poly.type
_entity_poly.pdbx_seq_one_letter_code
_entity_poly.pdbx_strand_id
1 'polypeptide(L)'
;MRGDPGRGETLVSLRPFASRHALLQAARKAMANWGEDELNAALSVHPRIGEKPTGGGRMRRCRAEQSAVDSENERLAQALREGNARYEARFGRVF
;
A
#
# COMPACT_ATOMS: atom_id res chain seq x y z
N MET A 1 -19.30 8.00 13.77
CA MET A 1 -19.07 7.31 12.48
C MET A 1 -18.52 5.93 12.80
N ARG A 2 -19.21 4.85 12.41
CA ARG A 2 -18.74 3.48 12.69
C ARG A 2 -17.61 3.18 11.70
N GLY A 3 -16.41 2.96 12.21
CA GLY A 3 -15.31 2.42 11.41
C GLY A 3 -15.71 1.04 10.89
N ASP A 4 -15.52 0.83 9.59
CA ASP A 4 -15.65 -0.49 8.96
C ASP A 4 -14.70 -1.47 9.67
N PRO A 5 -15.15 -2.63 10.18
CA PRO A 5 -14.25 -3.66 10.71
C PRO A 5 -13.15 -3.93 9.68
N GLY A 6 -11.90 -3.99 10.15
CA GLY A 6 -10.75 -4.03 9.24
C GLY A 6 -10.91 -5.16 8.22
N ARG A 7 -10.61 -4.93 6.93
CA ARG A 7 -10.78 -5.88 5.80
C ARG A 7 -10.57 -7.37 6.14
N GLY A 8 -9.56 -7.66 6.97
CA GLY A 8 -9.24 -9.00 7.42
C GLY A 8 -10.37 -9.66 8.20
N GLU A 9 -11.05 -8.94 9.10
CA GLU A 9 -12.19 -9.41 9.89
C GLU A 9 -13.38 -9.75 8.99
N THR A 10 -13.69 -8.86 8.03
CA THR A 10 -14.74 -9.11 7.02
C THR A 10 -14.44 -10.39 6.25
N LEU A 11 -13.22 -10.57 5.73
CA LEU A 11 -12.84 -11.80 5.03
C LEU A 11 -12.85 -13.04 5.92
N VAL A 12 -12.46 -12.92 7.19
CA VAL A 12 -12.47 -14.01 8.17
C VAL A 12 -13.90 -14.48 8.46
N SER A 13 -14.86 -13.56 8.54
CA SER A 13 -16.29 -13.85 8.77
C SER A 13 -16.99 -14.53 7.59
N LEU A 14 -16.47 -14.33 6.37
CA LEU A 14 -17.00 -14.91 5.13
C LEU A 14 -16.44 -16.30 4.80
N ARG A 15 -15.60 -16.88 5.68
CA ARG A 15 -15.09 -18.24 5.51
C ARG A 15 -16.23 -19.27 5.70
N PRO A 16 -16.16 -20.43 5.03
CA PRO A 16 -15.08 -20.89 4.14
C PRO A 16 -15.21 -20.35 2.71
N PHE A 17 -14.07 -20.16 2.04
CA PHE A 17 -14.02 -19.87 0.60
C PHE A 17 -13.72 -21.14 -0.19
N ALA A 18 -14.51 -21.40 -1.24
CA ALA A 18 -14.34 -22.58 -2.09
C ALA A 18 -13.04 -22.59 -2.91
N SER A 19 -12.41 -21.42 -3.12
CA SER A 19 -11.15 -21.32 -3.85
C SER A 19 -10.44 -20.00 -3.56
N ARG A 20 -9.16 -19.92 -3.95
CA ARG A 20 -8.40 -18.65 -3.97
C ARG A 20 -9.09 -17.59 -4.85
N HIS A 21 -9.70 -17.99 -5.96
CA HIS A 21 -10.45 -17.06 -6.81
C HIS A 21 -11.63 -16.45 -6.05
N ALA A 22 -12.41 -17.27 -5.35
CA ALA A 22 -13.54 -16.79 -4.53
C ALA A 22 -13.10 -15.81 -3.43
N LEU A 23 -11.98 -16.11 -2.75
CA LEU A 23 -11.38 -15.20 -1.75
C LEU A 23 -10.99 -13.85 -2.38
N LEU A 24 -10.31 -13.85 -3.53
CA LEU A 24 -9.89 -12.61 -4.18
C LEU A 24 -11.09 -11.78 -4.68
N GLN A 25 -12.17 -12.42 -5.13
CA GLN A 25 -13.40 -11.72 -5.48
C GLN A 25 -14.09 -11.10 -4.26
N ALA A 26 -14.16 -11.82 -3.14
CA ALA A 26 -14.68 -11.27 -1.89
C ALA A 26 -13.84 -10.07 -1.40
N ALA A 27 -12.51 -10.18 -1.48
CA ALA A 27 -11.62 -9.07 -1.16
C ALA A 27 -11.88 -7.84 -2.04
N ARG A 28 -12.02 -8.00 -3.35
CA ARG A 28 -12.36 -6.88 -4.26
C ARG A 28 -13.68 -6.22 -3.88
N LYS A 29 -14.72 -7.01 -3.59
CA LYS A 29 -16.03 -6.50 -3.16
C LYS A 29 -15.94 -5.74 -1.84
N ALA A 30 -15.20 -6.26 -0.86
CA ALA A 30 -14.98 -5.60 0.42
C ALA A 30 -14.24 -4.25 0.27
N MET A 31 -13.49 -4.05 -0.81
CA MET A 31 -12.77 -2.81 -1.10
C MET A 31 -13.58 -1.82 -1.96
N ALA A 32 -14.76 -2.21 -2.46
CA ALA A 32 -15.49 -1.42 -3.45
C ALA A 32 -15.99 -0.07 -2.92
N ASN A 33 -16.24 0.03 -1.61
CA ASN A 33 -16.77 1.24 -0.95
C ASN A 33 -15.68 2.03 -0.21
N TRP A 34 -14.40 1.79 -0.53
CA TRP A 34 -13.30 2.52 0.10
C TRP A 34 -13.33 4.00 -0.24
N GLY A 35 -13.30 4.82 0.81
CA GLY A 35 -13.15 6.25 0.71
C GLY A 35 -11.70 6.69 0.92
N GLU A 36 -11.53 7.99 1.09
CA GLU A 36 -10.22 8.58 1.34
C GLU A 36 -9.61 8.16 2.68
N ASP A 37 -10.43 7.97 3.73
CA ASP A 37 -9.95 7.63 5.06
C ASP A 37 -9.30 6.24 5.08
N GLU A 38 -9.95 5.23 4.47
CA GLU A 38 -9.38 3.88 4.37
C GLU A 38 -8.12 3.88 3.51
N LEU A 39 -8.11 4.66 2.42
CA LEU A 39 -6.94 4.81 1.57
C LEU A 39 -5.77 5.44 2.34
N ASN A 40 -6.00 6.52 3.09
CA ASN A 40 -4.98 7.21 3.88
C ASN A 40 -4.44 6.31 4.99
N ALA A 41 -5.31 5.60 5.71
CA ALA A 41 -4.90 4.64 6.72
C ALA A 41 -4.02 3.53 6.12
N ALA A 42 -4.40 3.01 4.95
CA ALA A 42 -3.61 1.99 4.25
C ALA A 42 -2.24 2.51 3.82
N LEU A 43 -2.18 3.71 3.24
CA LEU A 43 -0.94 4.31 2.73
C LEU A 43 0.01 4.76 3.83
N SER A 44 -0.47 5.05 5.04
CA SER A 44 0.34 5.53 6.18
C SER A 44 1.52 4.63 6.57
N VAL A 45 1.46 3.33 6.21
CA VAL A 45 2.50 2.34 6.51
C VAL A 45 3.37 1.99 5.30
N HIS A 46 3.20 2.69 4.18
CA HIS A 46 3.96 2.45 2.95
C HIS A 46 5.20 3.37 2.86
N PRO A 47 6.39 2.81 2.60
CA PRO A 47 7.58 3.59 2.32
C PRO A 47 7.46 4.26 0.95
N ARG A 48 8.12 5.40 0.77
CA ARG A 48 8.14 6.09 -0.53
C ARG A 48 8.90 5.27 -1.58
N ILE A 49 8.60 5.51 -2.86
CA ILE A 49 9.39 4.91 -3.95
C ILE A 49 10.79 5.52 -3.95
N GLY A 50 11.81 4.68 -3.96
CA GLY A 50 13.22 5.06 -3.86
C GLY A 50 13.78 5.05 -2.44
N GLU A 51 12.93 4.95 -1.41
CA GLU A 51 13.38 4.67 -0.05
C GLU A 51 13.67 3.17 0.11
N LYS A 52 14.79 2.82 0.75
CA LYS A 52 15.11 1.44 1.13
C LYS A 52 14.81 1.26 2.62
N PRO A 53 13.56 0.93 3.02
CA PRO A 53 13.23 0.75 4.42
C PRO A 53 14.05 -0.40 5.01
N THR A 54 14.58 -0.24 6.22
CA THR A 54 15.32 -1.30 6.94
C THR A 54 14.34 -2.24 7.66
N GLY A 55 14.81 -3.34 8.26
CA GLY A 55 13.94 -4.26 9.03
C GLY A 55 13.33 -5.44 8.26
N GLY A 56 12.51 -6.23 8.96
CA GLY A 56 11.98 -7.52 8.51
C GLY A 56 10.57 -7.48 7.92
N GLY A 57 9.91 -8.64 7.84
CA GLY A 57 8.47 -8.76 7.55
C GLY A 57 7.96 -7.96 6.34
N ARG A 58 7.21 -6.87 6.62
CA ARG A 58 6.66 -5.94 5.63
C ARG A 58 7.76 -5.15 4.92
N MET A 59 8.74 -4.60 5.64
CA MET A 59 9.83 -3.82 5.04
C MET A 59 10.66 -4.65 4.06
N ARG A 60 10.85 -5.95 4.33
CA ARG A 60 11.50 -6.87 3.38
C ARG A 60 10.70 -7.02 2.08
N ARG A 61 9.36 -7.09 2.15
CA ARG A 61 8.49 -7.14 0.97
C ARG A 61 8.53 -5.84 0.18
N CYS A 62 8.48 -4.69 0.85
CA CYS A 62 8.62 -3.40 0.18
C CYS A 62 9.96 -3.28 -0.57
N ARG A 63 11.07 -3.74 0.03
CA ARG A 63 12.36 -3.79 -0.68
C ARG A 63 12.33 -4.72 -1.90
N ALA A 64 11.67 -5.87 -1.79
CA ALA A 64 11.54 -6.80 -2.91
C ALA A 64 10.66 -6.24 -4.04
N GLU A 65 9.57 -5.53 -3.70
CA GLU A 65 8.69 -4.86 -4.66
C GLU A 65 9.41 -3.72 -5.41
N GLN A 66 10.35 -3.04 -4.75
CA GLN A 66 11.16 -1.96 -5.34
C GLN A 66 12.49 -2.44 -5.93
N SER A 67 12.72 -3.75 -6.11
CA SER A 67 14.05 -4.26 -6.52
C SER A 67 14.52 -3.81 -7.90
N ALA A 68 13.60 -3.36 -8.76
CA ALA A 68 13.88 -2.87 -10.10
C ALA A 68 14.21 -1.36 -10.15
N VAL A 69 14.13 -0.64 -9.02
CA VAL A 69 14.53 0.77 -8.95
C VAL A 69 16.05 0.85 -8.89
N ASP A 70 16.66 1.45 -9.90
CA ASP A 70 18.10 1.71 -9.93
C ASP A 70 18.47 2.80 -8.92
N SER A 71 19.04 2.39 -7.79
CA SER A 71 19.44 3.31 -6.72
C SER A 71 20.75 4.04 -6.97
N GLU A 72 21.58 3.54 -7.89
CA GLU A 72 22.90 4.13 -8.17
C GLU A 72 22.78 5.27 -9.19
N ASN A 73 21.65 5.34 -9.89
CA ASN A 73 21.33 6.47 -10.75
C ASN A 73 20.90 7.70 -9.92
N GLU A 74 21.87 8.57 -9.63
CA GLU A 74 21.66 9.77 -8.83
C GLU A 74 20.58 10.70 -9.40
N ARG A 75 20.47 10.82 -10.73
CA ARG A 75 19.45 11.64 -11.39
C ARG A 75 18.06 11.07 -11.15
N LEU A 76 17.90 9.75 -11.25
CA LEU A 76 16.64 9.08 -10.95
C LEU A 76 16.28 9.23 -9.47
N ALA A 77 17.25 9.02 -8.58
CA ALA A 77 17.04 9.15 -7.14
C ALA A 77 16.60 10.57 -6.75
N GLN A 78 17.19 11.61 -7.37
CA GLN A 78 16.76 13.00 -7.16
C GLN A 78 15.35 13.25 -7.70
N ALA A 79 15.04 12.77 -8.90
CA ALA A 79 13.70 12.92 -9.49
C ALA A 79 12.62 12.23 -8.64
N LEU A 80 12.91 11.05 -8.07
CA LEU A 80 12.00 10.37 -7.15
C LEU A 80 11.78 11.17 -5.86
N ARG A 81 12.82 11.73 -5.24
CA ARG A 81 12.67 12.57 -4.04
C ARG A 81 11.78 13.78 -4.31
N GLU A 82 12.06 14.51 -5.39
CA GLU A 82 11.27 15.69 -5.78
C GLU A 82 9.84 15.32 -6.15
N GLY A 83 9.65 14.22 -6.87
CA GLY A 83 8.34 13.71 -7.27
C GLY A 83 7.47 13.35 -6.06
N ASN A 84 8.02 12.58 -5.11
CA ASN A 84 7.32 12.24 -3.87
C ASN A 84 6.94 13.50 -3.08
N ALA A 85 7.88 14.44 -2.90
CA ALA A 85 7.63 15.68 -2.17
C ALA A 85 6.53 16.54 -2.82
N ARG A 86 6.55 16.68 -4.15
CA ARG A 86 5.50 17.39 -4.91
C ARG A 86 4.15 16.70 -4.81
N TYR A 87 4.12 15.37 -4.82
CA TYR A 87 2.89 14.60 -4.67
C TYR A 87 2.29 14.79 -3.28
N GLU A 88 3.11 14.65 -2.23
CA GLU A 88 2.67 14.86 -0.85
C GLU A 88 2.20 16.29 -0.58
N ALA A 89 2.90 17.29 -1.12
CA ALA A 89 2.46 18.68 -1.02
C ALA A 89 1.08 18.92 -1.67
N ARG A 90 0.72 18.14 -2.71
CA ARG A 90 -0.55 18.26 -3.43
C ARG A 90 -1.67 17.41 -2.82
N PHE A 91 -1.38 16.22 -2.32
CA PHE A 91 -2.38 15.21 -1.95
C PHE A 91 -2.37 14.81 -0.47
N GLY A 92 -1.39 15.29 0.31
CA GLY A 92 -1.28 15.04 1.74
C GLY A 92 -1.00 13.59 2.13
N ARG A 93 -0.55 12.75 1.18
CA ARG A 93 -0.27 11.31 1.36
C ARG A 93 0.85 10.87 0.42
N VAL A 94 1.50 9.74 0.71
CA VAL A 94 2.53 9.15 -0.17
C VAL A 94 1.96 8.78 -1.54
N PHE A 95 2.83 8.76 -2.57
CA PHE A 95 2.48 8.35 -3.93
C PHE A 95 2.13 6.86 -4.02
#